data_AF-A0A931ULZ5-F1
#
_entry.id   AF-A0A931ULZ5-F1
#
_cell.length_a   1.000
_cell.length_b   1.000
_cell.length_c   1.000
_cell.angle_alpha   90.00
_cell.angle_beta   90.00
_cell.angle_gamma   90.00
#
_symmetry.space_group_name_H-M   'P 1'
#
loop_
_entity.id
_entity.type
_entity.pdbx_description
1 polymer ?
#
loop_
_entity_poly.entity_id
_entity_poly.type
_entity_poly.pdbx_seq_one_letter_code
_entity_poly.pdbx_strand_id
1 'polypeptide(L)' 'MWGPWAIGMGLGMLLFWALIIVGIIVGVRWLIVTARQTSPREESPLEILKRRYARGEIDKAEFEERRRDLER' A
#
# COMPACT_ATOMS: atom_id res chain seq x y z
N MET A 1 37.61 7.14 36.41
CA MET A 1 36.34 7.80 36.03
C MET A 1 36.24 7.84 34.49
N TRP A 2 35.76 6.76 33.85
CA TRP A 2 35.68 6.61 32.38
C TRP A 2 34.28 6.10 31.96
N GLY A 3 33.23 6.60 32.62
CA GLY A 3 31.84 6.16 32.43
C GLY A 3 31.02 6.93 31.38
N PRO A 4 31.13 8.27 31.24
CA PRO A 4 30.19 9.03 30.40
C PRO A 4 30.54 9.04 28.90
N TRP A 5 31.84 9.01 28.56
CA TRP A 5 32.29 9.12 27.17
C TRP A 5 31.98 7.86 26.33
N ALA A 6 32.04 6.67 26.93
CA ALA A 6 31.68 5.42 26.24
C ALA A 6 30.18 5.31 25.96
N ILE A 7 29.34 5.83 26.87
CA ILE A 7 27.87 5.83 26.72
C ILE A 7 27.45 6.80 25.61
N GLY A 8 28.08 7.97 25.52
CA GLY A 8 27.80 8.95 24.46
C GLY A 8 28.10 8.41 23.05
N MET A 9 29.20 7.66 22.89
CA MET A 9 29.59 7.08 21.60
C MET A 9 28.65 5.93 21.17
N GLY A 10 28.19 5.10 22.10
CA GLY A 10 27.22 4.03 21.82
C GLY A 10 25.82 4.55 21.47
N LEU A 11 25.36 5.60 22.17
CA LEU A 11 24.07 6.25 21.89
C LEU A 11 24.04 6.91 20.50
N GLY A 12 25.12 7.57 20.09
CA GLY A 12 25.22 8.16 18.76
C GLY A 12 25.09 7.11 17.65
N MET A 13 25.70 5.94 17.82
CA MET A 13 25.60 4.86 16.85
C MET A 13 24.19 4.25 16.80
N LEU A 14 23.53 4.07 17.94
CA LEU A 14 22.13 3.63 17.99
C LEU A 14 21.18 4.65 17.34
N LEU A 15 21.39 5.95 17.56
CA LEU A 15 20.60 7.01 16.95
C LEU A 15 20.74 7.00 15.41
N PHE A 16 21.96 6.80 14.92
CA PHE A 16 22.24 6.68 13.49
C PHE A 16 21.51 5.50 12.86
N TRP A 17 21.57 4.32 13.49
CA TRP A 17 20.82 3.14 13.04
C TRP A 17 19.30 3.36 13.11
N ALA A 18 18.80 3.99 14.16
CA ALA A 18 17.39 4.34 14.29
C ALA A 18 16.93 5.27 13.16
N LEU A 19 17.74 6.28 12.80
CA LEU A 19 17.48 7.18 11.67
C LEU A 19 17.42 6.42 10.34
N ILE A 20 18.35 5.50 10.10
CA ILE A 20 18.35 4.66 8.89
C ILE A 20 17.05 3.83 8.82
N ILE A 21 16.69 3.15 9.91
CA ILE A 21 15.48 2.32 9.97
C ILE A 21 14.23 3.17 9.70
N VAL A 22 14.11 4.33 10.34
CA VAL A 22 13.00 5.26 10.12
C VAL A 22 12.95 5.70 8.66
N GLY A 23 14.09 6.05 8.06
CA GLY A 23 14.18 6.42 6.65
C GLY A 23 13.68 5.30 5.72
N ILE A 24 14.08 4.06 5.98
CA ILE A 24 13.62 2.89 5.22
C ILE A 24 12.12 2.69 5.39
N ILE A 25 11.60 2.72 6.63
CA ILE A 25 10.17 2.55 6.90
C ILE A 25 9.35 3.62 6.19
N VAL A 26 9.77 4.89 6.24
CA VAL A 26 9.09 5.99 5.55
C VAL A 26 9.17 5.80 4.04
N GLY A 27 10.33 5.46 3.49
CA GLY A 27 10.52 5.20 2.06
C GLY A 27 9.64 4.06 1.57
N VAL A 28 9.63 2.93 2.26
CA VAL A 28 8.78 1.77 1.94
C VAL A 28 7.30 2.11 2.09
N ARG A 29 6.91 2.81 3.16
CA ARG A 29 5.51 3.23 3.34
C ARG A 29 5.07 4.17 2.21
N TRP A 30 5.92 5.10 1.80
CA TRP A 30 5.62 6.01 0.69
C TRP A 30 5.53 5.24 -0.64
N LEU A 31 6.43 4.29 -0.87
CA LEU A 31 6.39 3.42 -2.05
C LEU A 31 5.12 2.56 -2.06
N ILE A 32 4.70 1.99 -0.92
CA ILE A 32 3.46 1.21 -0.80
C ILE A 32 2.22 2.09 -0.96
N VAL A 33 2.20 3.30 -0.39
CA VAL A 33 1.05 4.20 -0.52
C VAL A 33 0.92 4.70 -1.96
N THR A 34 2.02 5.08 -2.61
CA THR A 34 2.04 5.45 -4.02
C THR A 34 1.70 4.25 -4.90
N ALA A 35 2.24 3.07 -4.59
CA ALA A 35 1.87 1.82 -5.24
C ALA A 35 0.42 1.42 -4.95
N ARG A 36 -0.23 1.87 -3.88
CA ARG A 36 -1.68 1.71 -3.65
C ARG A 36 -2.53 2.78 -4.35
N GLN A 37 -1.91 3.85 -4.83
CA GLN A 37 -2.55 4.81 -5.73
C GLN A 37 -2.41 4.38 -7.19
N THR A 38 -1.38 3.61 -7.55
CA THR A 38 -1.15 3.07 -8.91
C THR A 38 -1.47 1.59 -9.09
N SER A 39 -1.49 0.80 -8.02
CA SER A 39 -2.28 -0.42 -7.96
C SER A 39 -3.69 0.08 -7.70
N PRO A 40 -4.64 -0.14 -8.62
CA PRO A 40 -6.02 -0.15 -8.22
C PRO A 40 -6.04 -1.12 -7.04
N ARG A 41 -6.41 -0.64 -5.83
CA ARG A 41 -6.91 -1.53 -4.78
C ARG A 41 -7.80 -2.50 -5.51
N GLU A 42 -7.37 -3.75 -5.66
CA GLU A 42 -8.15 -4.85 -6.23
C GLU A 42 -9.27 -4.31 -7.09
N GLU A 43 -8.99 -3.81 -8.31
CA GLU A 43 -10.00 -3.18 -9.17
C GLU A 43 -11.19 -4.14 -9.11
N SER A 44 -12.20 -3.77 -8.30
CA SER A 44 -13.07 -4.79 -7.73
C SER A 44 -13.64 -5.50 -8.94
N PRO A 45 -13.80 -6.83 -8.95
CA PRO A 45 -14.38 -7.50 -10.12
C PRO A 45 -15.66 -6.77 -10.61
N LEU A 46 -16.36 -6.08 -9.70
CA LEU A 46 -17.42 -5.08 -9.92
C LEU A 46 -17.02 -3.82 -10.74
N GLU A 47 -15.88 -3.17 -10.47
CA GLU A 47 -15.38 -2.02 -11.26
C GLU A 47 -14.98 -2.41 -12.68
N ILE A 48 -14.34 -3.57 -12.86
CA ILE A 48 -14.04 -4.12 -14.19
C ILE A 48 -15.35 -4.35 -14.95
N LEU A 49 -16.35 -4.94 -14.29
CA LEU A 49 -17.68 -5.16 -14.85
C LEU A 49 -18.35 -3.85 -15.26
N LYS A 50 -18.35 -2.85 -14.38
CA LYS A 50 -18.96 -1.53 -14.61
C LYS A 50 -18.33 -0.81 -15.79
N ARG A 51 -17.02 -0.95 -15.98
CA ARG A 51 -16.29 -0.36 -17.11
C ARG A 51 -16.62 -1.03 -18.45
N ARG A 52 -16.95 -2.32 -18.47
CA ARG A 52 -17.40 -3.03 -19.68
C ARG A 52 -18.86 -2.73 -20.02
N TYR A 53 -19.71 -2.62 -19.01
CA TYR A 53 -21.09 -2.16 -19.17
C TYR A 53 -21.14 -0.73 -19.73
N ALA A 54 -20.31 0.18 -19.20
CA ALA A 54 -20.20 1.55 -19.72
C ALA A 54 -19.65 1.62 -21.16
N ARG A 55 -18.86 0.62 -21.58
CA ARG A 55 -18.40 0.46 -22.97
C ARG A 55 -19.44 -0.22 -23.88
N GLY A 56 -20.54 -0.73 -23.33
CA GLY A 56 -21.56 -1.47 -24.08
C GLY A 56 -21.12 -2.87 -24.51
N GLU A 57 -20.02 -3.39 -23.94
CA GLU A 57 -19.50 -4.74 -24.26
C GLU A 57 -20.32 -5.86 -23.61
N ILE A 58 -21.08 -5.54 -22.56
CA ILE A 58 -21.94 -6.47 -21.82
C ILE A 58 -23.31 -5.82 -21.61
N ASP A 59 -24.36 -6.63 -21.69
CA ASP A 59 -25.73 -6.17 -21.47
C ASP A 59 -26.06 -6.03 -19.98
N LYS A 60 -27.10 -5.26 -19.67
CA LYS A 60 -27.54 -5.02 -18.28
C LYS A 60 -27.89 -6.31 -17.55
N ALA A 61 -28.48 -7.29 -18.25
CA ALA A 61 -28.82 -8.59 -17.66
C ALA A 61 -27.57 -9.35 -17.20
N GLU A 62 -26.53 -9.36 -18.03
CA GLU A 62 -25.26 -10.05 -17.76
C GLU A 62 -24.45 -9.35 -16.64
N PHE A 63 -24.54 -8.01 -16.57
CA PHE A 63 -23.96 -7.23 -15.48
C PHE A 63 -24.60 -7.57 -14.12
N GLU A 64 -25.93 -7.65 -14.05
CA GLU A 64 -26.66 -7.93 -12.83
C GLU A 64 -26.48 -9.38 -12.32
N GLU A 65 -26.29 -10.34 -13.22
CA GLU A 65 -25.98 -11.73 -12.87
C GLU A 65 -24.60 -11.85 -12.22
N ARG A 66 -23.56 -11.35 -12.91
CA ARG A 66 -22.18 -11.40 -12.41
C ARG A 66 -21.96 -10.54 -11.16
N ARG A 67 -22.69 -9.43 -11.02
CA ARG A 67 -22.68 -8.61 -9.80
C ARG A 67 -23.18 -9.41 -8.59
N ARG A 68 -24.29 -10.15 -8.74
CA ARG A 68 -24.86 -10.96 -7.66
C ARG A 68 -23.96 -12.11 -7.23
N ASP A 69 -23.24 -12.71 -8.18
CA ASP A 69 -22.27 -13.77 -7.89
C ASP A 69 -21.05 -13.26 -7.12
N LEU A 70 -20.64 -12.00 -7.35
CA LEU A 70 -19.51 -11.37 -6.67
C LEU A 70 -19.86 -10.81 -5.27
N GLU A 71 -21.14 -10.64 -4.97
CA GLU A 71 -21.65 -10.13 -3.68
C GLU A 71 -22.01 -11.27 -2.70
N ARG A 72 -21.86 -12.53 -3.13
CA ARG A 72 -22.00 -13.74 -2.30
C ARG A 72 -20.68 -14.16 -1.67
#